data_AF-A0AAD8YR15-F1
#
_entry.id   AF-A0AAD8YR15-F1
#
_cell.length_a   1.000
_cell.length_b   1.000
_cell.length_c   1.000
_cell.angle_alpha   90.00
_cell.angle_beta   90.00
_cell.angle_gamma   90.00
#
_symmetry.space_group_name_H-M   'P 1'
#
loop_
_entity.id
_entity.type
_entity.pdbx_description
1 polymer ?
#
loop_
_entity_poly.entity_id
_entity_poly.type
_entity_poly.pdbx_seq_one_letter_code
_entity_poly.pdbx_strand_id
1 'polypeptide(L)'
;LGRKMTETSISEDQDQFICPICVDLLKDAVATPCGHSFCMMCINGFWDQNDQRRIYSCPQCRETFTPRPVLRRNNMLAEVVEKLKNIELQAASPAHCYTGPGDVECNFCTGRKLKAIKSCLTCLATFCETHLKPHYEVAVLKKHKLVKTSSHLQKKICSQHDKVIEIYCHTDQSFICYLCTMEKHRGHDTVLAATERTQKQSDLKEEQRKFQQRIQENEKKVQELKQAVDTLKRSAQAAVEDIERIFTELIHSIEKKCCEVKELIRDQEKIELSRAEGLLDQLEQEIADFKRRDTEMEQLSHTEDHIHFLQVTNSVSTTEKPAPHQVSMCLSKSSFSQPLPPGWDGRRSPTRPAVSSGLHSPRPWYSLCSSMCCRVDESRH
;
A
#
# COMPACT_ATOMS: atom_id res chain seq x y z
N LEU A 1 -33.64 47.19 -31.81
CA LEU A 1 -33.44 46.50 -30.51
C LEU A 1 -33.93 45.06 -30.65
N GLY A 2 -33.09 44.21 -31.27
CA GLY A 2 -33.40 42.79 -31.47
C GLY A 2 -33.12 42.01 -30.19
N ARG A 3 -34.11 41.27 -29.70
CA ARG A 3 -33.90 40.29 -28.63
C ARG A 3 -33.25 39.04 -29.24
N LYS A 4 -31.99 38.80 -28.86
CA LYS A 4 -31.33 37.50 -29.00
C LYS A 4 -32.18 36.44 -28.30
N MET A 5 -32.62 35.44 -29.03
CA MET A 5 -33.15 34.19 -28.48
C MET A 5 -31.94 33.26 -28.30
N THR A 6 -31.68 32.87 -27.07
CA THR A 6 -30.55 32.04 -26.65
C THR A 6 -30.75 30.59 -27.09
N GLU A 7 -29.81 30.06 -27.86
CA GLU A 7 -29.80 28.71 -28.45
C GLU A 7 -28.97 27.72 -27.59
N THR A 8 -29.01 27.88 -26.26
CA THR A 8 -28.23 27.09 -25.32
C THR A 8 -29.10 26.64 -24.15
N SER A 9 -29.77 25.49 -24.29
CA SER A 9 -30.35 24.75 -23.14
C SER A 9 -30.90 23.35 -23.51
N ILE A 10 -30.30 22.59 -24.45
CA ILE A 10 -30.78 21.21 -24.77
C ILE A 10 -29.71 20.14 -24.46
N SER A 11 -28.43 20.48 -24.50
CA SER A 11 -27.32 19.52 -24.26
C SER A 11 -27.10 19.18 -22.79
N GLU A 12 -27.53 20.02 -21.84
CA GLU A 12 -27.28 19.83 -20.40
C GLU A 12 -28.38 19.01 -19.70
N ASP A 13 -29.46 18.67 -20.39
CA ASP A 13 -30.66 18.03 -19.81
C ASP A 13 -30.70 16.51 -20.03
N GLN A 14 -29.83 15.95 -20.88
CA GLN A 14 -29.79 14.51 -21.17
C GLN A 14 -29.19 13.68 -20.02
N ASP A 15 -28.25 14.25 -19.25
CA ASP A 15 -27.57 13.56 -18.15
C ASP A 15 -28.53 13.16 -17.02
N GLN A 16 -29.67 13.84 -16.89
CA GLN A 16 -30.70 13.55 -15.89
C GLN A 16 -31.50 12.27 -16.19
N PHE A 17 -31.39 11.73 -17.41
CA PHE A 17 -32.13 10.54 -17.84
C PHE A 17 -31.24 9.32 -18.11
N ILE A 18 -30.00 9.34 -17.61
CA ILE A 18 -29.05 8.23 -17.73
C ILE A 18 -29.22 7.27 -16.55
N CYS A 19 -29.27 5.97 -16.83
CA CYS A 19 -29.27 4.94 -15.80
C CYS A 19 -27.87 4.82 -15.18
N PRO A 20 -27.70 4.98 -13.85
CA PRO A 20 -26.39 4.88 -13.21
C PRO A 20 -25.74 3.49 -13.27
N ILE A 21 -26.50 2.44 -13.60
CA ILE A 21 -26.01 1.05 -13.62
C ILE A 21 -25.43 0.68 -14.98
N CYS A 22 -26.17 0.92 -16.06
CA CYS A 22 -25.72 0.61 -17.43
C CYS A 22 -25.10 1.80 -18.16
N VAL A 23 -25.18 3.01 -17.57
CA VAL A 23 -24.63 4.26 -18.13
C VAL A 23 -25.22 4.58 -19.51
N ASP A 24 -26.46 4.14 -19.75
CA ASP A 24 -27.25 4.39 -20.95
C ASP A 24 -28.55 5.12 -20.58
N LEU A 25 -29.17 5.78 -21.57
CA LEU A 25 -30.50 6.38 -21.45
C LEU A 25 -31.52 5.36 -20.93
N LEU A 26 -32.34 5.77 -19.95
CA LEU A 26 -33.26 4.89 -19.23
C LEU A 26 -34.19 4.10 -20.17
N LYS A 27 -34.08 2.77 -20.15
CA LYS A 27 -35.00 1.84 -20.82
C LYS A 27 -35.98 1.29 -19.80
N ASP A 28 -37.28 1.45 -20.08
CA ASP A 28 -38.35 1.05 -19.17
C ASP A 28 -38.11 1.62 -17.76
N ALA A 29 -37.96 2.94 -17.69
CA ALA A 29 -37.57 3.67 -16.48
C ALA A 29 -38.47 3.32 -15.28
N VAL A 30 -37.85 3.07 -14.14
CA VAL A 30 -38.50 2.87 -12.84
C VAL A 30 -37.86 3.75 -11.79
N ALA A 31 -38.65 4.20 -10.80
CA ALA A 31 -38.17 4.96 -9.67
C ALA A 31 -38.20 4.12 -8.39
N THR A 32 -37.10 4.11 -7.65
CA THR A 32 -37.05 3.55 -6.29
C THR A 32 -37.76 4.47 -5.29
N PRO A 33 -38.14 3.99 -4.09
CA PRO A 33 -38.80 4.83 -3.06
C PRO A 33 -37.99 6.07 -2.66
N CYS A 34 -36.66 6.02 -2.77
CA CYS A 34 -35.77 7.16 -2.53
C CYS A 34 -35.71 8.18 -3.70
N GLY A 35 -36.52 8.01 -4.75
CA GLY A 35 -36.65 8.95 -5.87
C GLY A 35 -35.68 8.72 -7.03
N HIS A 36 -34.64 7.89 -6.88
CA HIS A 36 -33.69 7.61 -7.95
C HIS A 36 -34.27 6.71 -9.05
N SER A 37 -33.87 6.95 -10.29
CA SER A 37 -34.41 6.29 -11.48
C SER A 37 -33.40 5.35 -12.15
N PHE A 38 -33.87 4.18 -12.57
CA PHE A 38 -33.05 3.14 -13.19
C PHE A 38 -33.81 2.44 -14.31
N CYS A 39 -33.10 1.69 -15.17
CA CYS A 39 -33.75 0.74 -16.07
C CYS A 39 -34.35 -0.40 -15.23
N MET A 40 -35.57 -0.84 -15.55
CA MET A 40 -36.25 -1.94 -14.85
C MET A 40 -35.36 -3.19 -14.71
N MET A 41 -34.65 -3.57 -15.79
CA MET A 41 -33.80 -4.75 -15.77
C MET A 41 -32.51 -4.55 -14.97
N CYS A 42 -31.94 -3.35 -14.98
CA CYS A 42 -30.70 -3.06 -14.28
C CYS A 42 -30.89 -3.11 -12.75
N ILE A 43 -31.95 -2.47 -12.24
CA ILE A 43 -32.19 -2.46 -10.78
C ILE A 43 -32.64 -3.82 -10.25
N ASN A 44 -33.45 -4.57 -11.02
CA ASN A 44 -33.82 -5.93 -10.64
C ASN A 44 -32.59 -6.84 -10.66
N GLY A 45 -31.75 -6.79 -11.71
CA GLY A 45 -30.52 -7.57 -11.77
C GLY A 45 -29.54 -7.24 -10.63
N PHE A 46 -29.46 -5.97 -10.19
CA PHE A 46 -28.67 -5.58 -9.03
C PHE A 46 -29.20 -6.18 -7.72
N TRP A 47 -30.51 -6.18 -7.51
CA TRP A 47 -31.14 -6.80 -6.34
C TRP A 47 -31.07 -8.31 -6.35
N ASP A 48 -31.24 -8.95 -7.51
CA ASP A 48 -31.22 -10.41 -7.66
C ASP A 48 -29.83 -11.00 -7.35
N GLN A 49 -28.75 -10.25 -7.63
CA GLN A 49 -27.38 -10.65 -7.27
C GLN A 49 -27.11 -10.66 -5.75
N ASN A 50 -27.89 -9.90 -4.97
CA ASN A 50 -27.65 -9.70 -3.53
C ASN A 50 -28.78 -10.28 -2.65
N ASP A 51 -29.63 -11.13 -3.23
CA ASP A 51 -30.88 -11.62 -2.63
C ASP A 51 -30.69 -12.47 -1.35
N GLN A 52 -29.46 -12.96 -1.11
CA GLN A 52 -29.11 -13.76 0.08
C GLN A 52 -29.25 -13.00 1.40
N ARG A 53 -29.17 -11.66 1.40
CA ARG A 53 -29.23 -10.84 2.63
C ARG A 53 -30.62 -10.31 2.98
N ARG A 54 -31.64 -10.51 2.12
CA ARG A 54 -33.01 -9.95 2.24
C ARG A 54 -33.08 -8.42 2.48
N ILE A 55 -31.98 -7.69 2.26
CA ILE A 55 -31.88 -6.24 2.39
C ILE A 55 -31.53 -5.69 1.01
N TYR A 56 -32.42 -4.87 0.46
CA TYR A 56 -32.28 -4.30 -0.89
C TYR A 56 -31.82 -2.85 -0.77
N SER A 57 -30.82 -2.42 -1.53
CA SER A 57 -30.33 -1.04 -1.46
C SER A 57 -30.43 -0.31 -2.79
N CYS A 58 -30.57 1.01 -2.73
CA CYS A 58 -30.44 1.87 -3.90
C CYS A 58 -28.96 1.97 -4.32
N PRO A 59 -28.60 1.68 -5.59
CA PRO A 59 -27.22 1.83 -6.06
C PRO A 59 -26.65 3.25 -5.96
N GLN A 60 -27.51 4.27 -6.00
CA GLN A 60 -27.10 5.68 -6.03
C GLN A 60 -26.91 6.29 -4.64
N CYS A 61 -27.88 6.14 -3.73
CA CYS A 61 -27.81 6.72 -2.38
C CYS A 61 -27.55 5.71 -1.25
N ARG A 62 -27.53 4.41 -1.57
CA ARG A 62 -27.34 3.30 -0.61
C ARG A 62 -28.43 3.16 0.46
N GLU A 63 -29.55 3.88 0.33
CA GLU A 63 -30.72 3.69 1.18
C GLU A 63 -31.24 2.26 1.06
N THR A 64 -31.56 1.65 2.20
CA THR A 64 -31.97 0.24 2.31
C THR A 64 -33.48 0.09 2.44
N PHE A 65 -34.02 -0.98 1.89
CA PHE A 65 -35.44 -1.29 1.84
C PHE A 65 -35.67 -2.74 2.28
N THR A 66 -36.63 -2.93 3.19
CA THR A 66 -37.12 -4.25 3.65
C THR A 66 -38.63 -4.13 3.91
N PRO A 67 -39.51 -4.80 3.15
CA PRO A 67 -39.28 -5.79 2.09
C PRO A 67 -38.85 -5.18 0.74
N ARG A 68 -38.60 -6.01 -0.28
CA ARG A 68 -38.25 -5.58 -1.65
C ARG A 68 -39.31 -4.60 -2.20
N PRO A 69 -38.92 -3.40 -2.66
CA PRO A 69 -39.87 -2.48 -3.26
C PRO A 69 -40.50 -3.05 -4.54
N VAL A 70 -41.82 -2.87 -4.68
CA VAL A 70 -42.52 -3.19 -5.91
C VAL A 70 -42.36 -2.02 -6.88
N LEU A 71 -41.56 -2.22 -7.93
CA LEU A 71 -41.32 -1.19 -8.93
C LEU A 71 -42.38 -1.24 -10.03
N ARG A 72 -42.90 -0.07 -10.41
CA ARG A 72 -43.77 0.12 -11.57
C ARG A 72 -43.09 1.02 -12.59
N ARG A 73 -43.34 0.77 -13.88
CA ARG A 73 -42.85 1.61 -14.97
C ARG A 73 -43.31 3.05 -14.76
N ASN A 74 -42.39 3.99 -14.81
CA ASN A 74 -42.70 5.41 -14.81
C ASN A 74 -42.98 5.85 -16.26
N ASN A 75 -44.27 5.97 -16.59
CA ASN A 75 -44.72 6.31 -17.94
C ASN A 75 -44.27 7.72 -18.37
N MET A 76 -44.19 8.67 -17.44
CA MET A 76 -43.73 10.03 -17.77
C MET A 76 -42.26 10.06 -18.14
N LEU A 77 -41.40 9.38 -17.36
CA LEU A 77 -39.97 9.28 -17.69
C LEU A 77 -39.75 8.55 -19.02
N ALA A 78 -40.52 7.49 -19.28
CA ALA A 78 -40.47 6.78 -20.56
C ALA A 78 -40.87 7.69 -21.73
N GLU A 79 -41.92 8.51 -21.58
CA GLU A 79 -42.37 9.45 -22.62
C GLU A 79 -41.34 10.57 -22.87
N VAL A 80 -40.75 11.13 -21.81
CA VAL A 80 -39.71 12.17 -21.94
C VAL A 80 -38.45 11.61 -22.61
N VAL A 81 -38.01 10.40 -22.22
CA VAL A 81 -36.88 9.71 -22.85
C VAL A 81 -37.14 9.42 -24.33
N GLU A 82 -38.35 8.98 -24.70
CA GLU A 82 -38.71 8.77 -26.11
C GLU A 82 -38.79 10.09 -26.88
N LYS A 83 -39.29 11.17 -26.28
CA LYS A 83 -39.25 12.50 -26.89
C LYS A 83 -37.83 12.99 -27.09
N LEU A 84 -36.92 12.76 -26.14
CA LEU A 84 -35.50 13.09 -26.27
C LEU A 84 -34.83 12.29 -27.40
N LYS A 85 -35.10 10.99 -27.52
CA LYS A 85 -34.63 10.18 -28.66
C LYS A 85 -35.15 10.71 -30.00
N ASN A 86 -36.43 11.09 -30.05
CA ASN A 86 -37.03 11.62 -31.27
C ASN A 86 -36.50 13.03 -31.61
N ILE A 87 -36.24 13.87 -30.61
CA ILE A 87 -35.59 15.17 -30.80
C ILE A 87 -34.14 14.98 -31.25
N GLU A 88 -33.41 13.98 -30.74
CA GLU A 88 -32.05 13.65 -31.21
C GLU A 88 -32.05 13.10 -32.66
N LEU A 89 -33.13 12.41 -33.05
CA LEU A 89 -33.36 11.97 -34.43
C LEU A 89 -33.85 13.09 -35.37
N GLN A 90 -34.45 14.17 -34.86
CA GLN A 90 -35.00 15.31 -35.61
C GLN A 90 -34.10 16.56 -35.60
N ALA A 91 -33.27 16.73 -34.57
CA ALA A 91 -32.22 17.74 -34.44
C ALA A 91 -30.94 17.33 -35.18
N ALA A 92 -30.87 16.09 -35.66
CA ALA A 92 -30.07 15.71 -36.80
C ALA A 92 -30.57 16.49 -38.03
N SER A 93 -30.01 17.68 -38.25
CA SER A 93 -30.11 18.47 -39.47
C SER A 93 -30.16 17.59 -40.74
N PRO A 94 -30.83 18.01 -41.84
CA PRO A 94 -30.67 17.41 -43.17
C PRO A 94 -29.21 17.24 -43.61
N ALA A 95 -28.26 17.88 -42.91
CA ALA A 95 -26.82 17.70 -43.02
C ALA A 95 -26.32 16.25 -42.79
N HIS A 96 -27.01 15.38 -42.04
CA HIS A 96 -26.52 14.01 -41.78
C HIS A 96 -26.74 13.01 -42.93
N CYS A 97 -27.40 13.43 -44.01
CA CYS A 97 -27.57 12.61 -45.22
C CYS A 97 -26.40 12.78 -46.21
N TYR A 98 -25.54 13.77 -46.01
CA TYR A 98 -24.43 14.10 -46.90
C TYR A 98 -23.12 13.48 -46.42
N THR A 99 -22.19 13.28 -47.36
CA THR A 99 -20.90 12.62 -47.10
C THR A 99 -19.97 13.53 -46.28
N GLY A 100 -19.60 13.08 -45.08
CA GLY A 100 -18.55 13.69 -44.25
C GLY A 100 -17.17 13.03 -44.46
N PRO A 101 -16.11 13.53 -43.80
CA PRO A 101 -14.78 12.92 -43.85
C PRO A 101 -14.82 11.45 -43.39
N GLY A 102 -14.45 10.53 -44.28
CA GLY A 102 -14.46 9.08 -44.01
C GLY A 102 -15.75 8.35 -44.43
N ASP A 103 -16.79 9.06 -44.87
CA ASP A 103 -18.00 8.45 -45.42
C ASP A 103 -17.81 8.00 -46.88
N VAL A 104 -18.45 6.89 -47.24
CA VAL A 104 -18.46 6.38 -48.62
C VAL A 104 -19.60 7.04 -49.39
N GLU A 105 -19.30 7.63 -50.55
CA GLU A 105 -20.28 8.33 -51.38
C GLU A 105 -21.18 7.38 -52.17
N CYS A 106 -22.43 7.75 -52.42
CA CYS A 106 -23.30 7.03 -53.35
C CYS A 106 -22.90 7.30 -54.82
N ASN A 107 -22.75 6.25 -55.63
CA ASN A 107 -22.32 6.40 -57.01
C ASN A 107 -23.38 7.04 -57.91
N PHE A 108 -24.68 6.85 -57.62
CA PHE A 108 -25.78 7.22 -58.51
C PHE A 108 -26.39 8.61 -58.25
N CYS A 109 -26.06 9.28 -57.15
CA CYS A 109 -26.50 10.65 -56.90
C CYS A 109 -25.99 11.61 -57.98
N THR A 110 -26.88 12.39 -58.58
CA THR A 110 -26.54 13.53 -59.44
C THR A 110 -26.37 14.78 -58.58
N GLY A 111 -25.28 15.53 -58.76
CA GLY A 111 -24.94 16.68 -57.91
C GLY A 111 -24.25 16.31 -56.59
N ARG A 112 -24.70 16.87 -55.47
CA ARG A 112 -24.10 16.62 -54.13
C ARG A 112 -24.34 15.16 -53.71
N LYS A 113 -23.26 14.43 -53.45
CA LYS A 113 -23.33 13.00 -53.13
C LYS A 113 -23.88 12.76 -51.72
N LEU A 114 -24.79 11.80 -51.61
CA LEU A 114 -25.32 11.33 -50.32
C LEU A 114 -24.46 10.20 -49.75
N LYS A 115 -24.48 10.04 -48.43
CA LYS A 115 -23.80 8.96 -47.73
C LYS A 115 -24.37 7.61 -48.17
N ALA A 116 -23.50 6.70 -48.58
CA ALA A 116 -23.88 5.35 -48.93
C ALA A 116 -24.07 4.47 -47.67
N ILE A 117 -25.15 3.71 -47.67
CA ILE A 117 -25.58 2.87 -46.53
C ILE A 117 -25.28 1.40 -46.82
N LYS A 118 -25.43 0.97 -48.08
CA LYS A 118 -25.03 -0.37 -48.53
C LYS A 118 -24.29 -0.30 -49.86
N SER A 119 -23.46 -1.30 -50.09
CA SER A 119 -22.83 -1.57 -51.39
C SER A 119 -23.39 -2.85 -51.99
N CYS A 120 -23.62 -2.85 -53.29
CA CYS A 120 -24.03 -4.02 -54.04
C CYS A 120 -22.82 -4.70 -54.68
N LEU A 121 -22.59 -5.97 -54.35
CA LEU A 121 -21.49 -6.74 -54.93
C LEU A 121 -21.76 -7.15 -56.39
N THR A 122 -23.00 -7.07 -56.85
CA THR A 122 -23.39 -7.35 -58.24
C THR A 122 -23.26 -6.12 -59.12
N CYS A 123 -23.69 -4.94 -58.64
CA CYS A 123 -23.54 -3.68 -59.37
C CYS A 123 -22.15 -3.04 -59.19
N LEU A 124 -21.33 -3.56 -58.27
CA LEU A 124 -20.03 -3.01 -57.89
C LEU A 124 -20.10 -1.53 -57.50
N ALA A 125 -21.21 -1.14 -56.84
CA ALA A 125 -21.53 0.25 -56.57
C ALA A 125 -22.09 0.45 -55.15
N THR A 126 -22.05 1.69 -54.68
CA THR A 126 -22.48 2.15 -53.36
C THR A 126 -23.75 2.98 -53.48
N PHE A 127 -24.69 2.74 -52.57
CA PHE A 127 -26.06 3.27 -52.64
C PHE A 127 -26.43 3.98 -51.34
N CYS A 128 -26.92 5.22 -51.46
CA CYS A 128 -27.68 5.87 -50.39
C CYS A 128 -29.09 5.26 -50.31
N GLU A 129 -29.86 5.62 -49.27
CA GLU A 129 -31.19 5.05 -49.01
C GLU A 129 -32.11 5.09 -50.24
N THR A 130 -32.13 6.23 -50.95
CA THR A 130 -32.99 6.43 -52.12
C THR A 130 -32.60 5.54 -53.30
N HIS A 131 -31.31 5.44 -53.62
CA HIS A 131 -30.82 4.58 -54.71
C HIS A 131 -30.76 3.10 -54.34
N LEU A 132 -30.86 2.76 -53.06
CA LEU A 132 -30.95 1.39 -52.58
C LEU A 132 -32.36 0.82 -52.72
N LYS A 133 -33.40 1.67 -52.66
CA LYS A 133 -34.81 1.28 -52.74
C LYS A 133 -35.17 0.33 -53.91
N PRO A 134 -34.68 0.54 -55.16
CA PRO A 134 -34.91 -0.40 -56.26
C PRO A 134 -34.39 -1.82 -56.00
N HIS A 135 -33.33 -2.01 -55.20
CA HIS A 135 -32.86 -3.33 -54.79
C HIS A 135 -33.82 -4.08 -53.87
N TYR A 136 -34.74 -3.37 -53.22
CA TYR A 136 -35.79 -3.98 -52.38
C TYR A 136 -37.13 -4.12 -53.08
N GLU A 137 -37.36 -3.43 -54.19
CA GLU A 137 -38.67 -3.38 -54.84
C GLU A 137 -38.68 -4.14 -56.17
N VAL A 138 -37.63 -4.03 -56.97
CA VAL A 138 -37.55 -4.66 -58.30
C VAL A 138 -37.13 -6.12 -58.18
N ALA A 139 -37.94 -7.03 -58.71
CA ALA A 139 -37.76 -8.48 -58.59
C ALA A 139 -36.37 -8.99 -59.06
N VAL A 140 -35.80 -8.38 -60.10
CA VAL A 140 -34.47 -8.73 -60.61
C VAL A 140 -33.36 -8.27 -59.65
N LEU A 141 -33.49 -7.06 -59.09
CA LEU A 141 -32.46 -6.45 -58.23
C LEU A 141 -32.47 -6.99 -56.80
N LYS A 142 -33.59 -7.58 -56.34
CA LYS A 142 -33.68 -8.30 -55.04
C LYS A 142 -32.69 -9.44 -54.90
N LYS A 143 -32.24 -10.03 -56.02
CA LYS A 143 -31.25 -11.12 -56.03
C LYS A 143 -29.82 -10.62 -55.81
N HIS A 144 -29.60 -9.30 -55.87
CA HIS A 144 -28.27 -8.75 -55.72
C HIS A 144 -27.81 -8.79 -54.25
N LYS A 145 -26.56 -9.19 -54.02
CA LYS A 145 -25.98 -9.28 -52.67
C LYS A 145 -25.58 -7.89 -52.18
N LEU A 146 -26.34 -7.38 -51.20
CA LEU A 146 -26.05 -6.11 -50.52
C LEU A 146 -25.24 -6.36 -49.25
N VAL A 147 -24.17 -5.60 -49.06
CA VAL A 147 -23.32 -5.64 -47.85
C VAL A 147 -23.21 -4.25 -47.22
N LYS A 148 -22.96 -4.19 -45.91
CA LYS A 148 -22.75 -2.92 -45.19
C LYS A 148 -21.62 -2.14 -45.84
N THR A 149 -21.78 -0.83 -46.00
CA THR A 149 -20.71 0.02 -46.53
C THR A 149 -19.47 -0.07 -45.65
N SER A 150 -18.35 -0.30 -46.32
CA SER A 150 -17.00 -0.23 -45.76
C SER A 150 -16.20 0.60 -46.74
N SER A 151 -15.31 1.44 -46.24
CA SER A 151 -14.38 2.30 -47.01
C SER A 151 -13.45 1.53 -47.96
N HIS A 152 -13.58 0.21 -48.05
CA HIS A 152 -12.69 -0.70 -48.75
C HIS A 152 -13.41 -1.61 -49.75
N LEU A 153 -14.58 -1.22 -50.27
CA LEU A 153 -15.27 -2.01 -51.30
C LEU A 153 -14.36 -2.31 -52.51
N GLN A 154 -13.59 -1.32 -52.96
CA GLN A 154 -12.58 -1.50 -54.03
C GLN A 154 -11.51 -2.54 -53.66
N LYS A 155 -11.12 -2.63 -52.37
CA LYS A 155 -10.18 -3.66 -51.91
C LYS A 155 -10.79 -5.06 -51.86
N LYS A 156 -12.10 -5.20 -52.07
CA LYS A 156 -12.81 -6.48 -52.16
C LYS A 156 -13.08 -6.91 -53.60
N ILE A 157 -12.61 -6.14 -54.58
CA ILE A 157 -12.76 -6.41 -56.00
C ILE A 157 -11.36 -6.67 -56.58
N CYS A 158 -11.25 -7.72 -57.39
CA CYS A 158 -10.03 -8.04 -58.10
C CYS A 158 -9.77 -6.97 -59.16
N SER A 159 -8.60 -6.34 -59.12
CA SER A 159 -8.21 -5.29 -60.07
C SER A 159 -8.02 -5.76 -61.51
N GLN A 160 -7.87 -7.07 -61.74
CA GLN A 160 -7.66 -7.63 -63.08
C GLN A 160 -8.94 -8.14 -63.74
N HIS A 161 -9.92 -8.57 -62.93
CA HIS A 161 -11.08 -9.31 -63.43
C HIS A 161 -12.42 -8.69 -63.05
N ASP A 162 -12.43 -7.61 -62.26
CA ASP A 162 -13.62 -6.94 -61.72
C ASP A 162 -14.61 -7.91 -61.07
N LYS A 163 -14.07 -8.97 -60.43
CA LYS A 163 -14.82 -9.96 -59.64
C LYS A 163 -14.48 -9.81 -58.16
N VAL A 164 -15.42 -10.18 -57.30
CA VAL A 164 -15.21 -10.17 -55.85
C VAL A 164 -14.08 -11.15 -55.49
N ILE A 165 -13.15 -10.72 -54.63
CA ILE A 165 -12.13 -11.61 -54.07
C ILE A 165 -12.72 -12.34 -52.85
N GLU A 166 -12.84 -13.66 -52.96
CA GLU A 166 -13.42 -14.51 -51.91
C GLU A 166 -12.52 -15.72 -51.59
N ILE A 167 -11.38 -15.86 -52.27
CA ILE A 167 -10.43 -16.97 -52.16
C ILE A 167 -9.12 -16.41 -51.59
N TYR A 168 -8.53 -17.12 -50.64
CA TYR A 168 -7.20 -16.86 -50.11
C TYR A 168 -6.22 -17.89 -50.68
N CYS A 169 -5.12 -17.43 -51.24
CA CYS A 169 -4.03 -18.28 -51.70
C CYS A 169 -2.95 -18.36 -50.62
N HIS A 170 -2.70 -19.55 -50.08
CA HIS A 170 -1.67 -19.78 -49.08
C HIS A 170 -0.27 -19.58 -49.65
N THR A 171 -0.04 -20.05 -50.88
CA THR A 171 1.24 -19.96 -51.57
C THR A 171 1.72 -18.51 -51.71
N ASP A 172 0.83 -17.60 -52.14
CA ASP A 172 1.16 -16.19 -52.38
C ASP A 172 0.71 -15.24 -51.27
N GLN A 173 0.06 -15.78 -50.22
CA GLN A 173 -0.51 -15.02 -49.10
C GLN A 173 -1.38 -13.83 -49.54
N SER A 174 -2.25 -14.05 -50.52
CA SER A 174 -3.04 -12.99 -51.16
C SER A 174 -4.50 -13.38 -51.36
N PHE A 175 -5.36 -12.36 -51.48
CA PHE A 175 -6.79 -12.54 -51.76
C PHE A 175 -7.05 -12.42 -53.26
N ILE A 176 -7.68 -13.44 -53.84
CA ILE A 176 -7.88 -13.58 -55.27
C ILE A 176 -9.35 -13.86 -55.61
N CYS A 177 -9.74 -13.64 -56.86
CA CYS A 177 -11.05 -14.03 -57.38
C CYS A 177 -10.98 -15.41 -58.08
N TYR A 178 -12.14 -15.99 -58.39
CA TYR A 178 -12.21 -17.30 -59.04
C TYR A 178 -11.49 -17.37 -60.40
N LEU A 179 -11.44 -16.27 -61.17
CA LEU A 179 -10.71 -16.25 -62.45
C LEU A 179 -9.19 -16.27 -62.23
N CYS A 180 -8.67 -15.57 -61.21
CA CYS A 180 -7.26 -15.65 -60.84
C CYS A 180 -6.83 -17.08 -60.50
N THR A 181 -7.68 -17.85 -59.83
CA THR A 181 -7.43 -19.26 -59.48
C THR A 181 -7.27 -20.13 -60.72
N MET A 182 -8.01 -19.85 -61.80
CA MET A 182 -7.97 -20.63 -63.04
C MET A 182 -6.82 -20.22 -63.98
N GLU A 183 -6.28 -19.00 -63.79
CA GLU A 183 -5.20 -18.42 -64.56
C GLU A 183 -3.88 -18.44 -63.77
N LYS A 184 -3.55 -17.31 -63.10
CA LYS A 184 -2.24 -17.05 -62.49
C LYS A 184 -1.91 -17.90 -61.27
N HIS A 185 -2.92 -18.37 -60.54
CA HIS A 185 -2.75 -19.17 -59.33
C HIS A 185 -3.14 -20.63 -59.55
N ARG A 186 -3.04 -21.12 -60.80
CA ARG A 186 -3.37 -22.49 -61.14
C ARG A 186 -2.42 -23.46 -60.44
N GLY A 187 -2.99 -24.35 -59.63
CA GLY A 187 -2.23 -25.36 -58.87
C GLY A 187 -1.65 -24.84 -57.55
N HIS A 188 -1.92 -23.59 -57.16
CA HIS A 188 -1.57 -23.08 -55.84
C HIS A 188 -2.52 -23.60 -54.77
N ASP A 189 -2.05 -23.64 -53.53
CA ASP A 189 -2.90 -23.97 -52.39
C ASP A 189 -3.85 -22.79 -52.12
N THR A 190 -5.14 -23.04 -52.30
CA THR A 190 -6.19 -22.02 -52.23
C THR A 190 -7.37 -22.52 -51.43
N VAL A 191 -7.93 -21.62 -50.63
CA VAL A 191 -9.07 -21.89 -49.75
C VAL A 191 -10.04 -20.71 -49.79
N LEU A 192 -11.31 -20.94 -49.46
CA LEU A 192 -12.24 -19.82 -49.27
C LEU A 192 -11.77 -18.96 -48.09
N ALA A 193 -11.75 -17.64 -48.29
CA ALA A 193 -11.34 -16.68 -47.27
C ALA A 193 -12.18 -16.79 -45.98
N ALA A 194 -13.45 -17.21 -46.10
CA ALA A 194 -14.32 -17.47 -44.95
C ALA A 194 -13.84 -18.67 -44.11
N THR A 195 -13.36 -19.73 -44.74
CA THR A 195 -12.81 -20.91 -44.07
C THR A 195 -11.50 -20.57 -43.39
N GLU A 196 -10.56 -19.92 -44.10
CA GLU A 196 -9.27 -19.51 -43.53
C GLU A 196 -9.45 -18.58 -42.33
N ARG A 197 -10.36 -17.61 -42.44
CA ARG A 197 -10.71 -16.73 -41.33
C ARG A 197 -11.18 -17.52 -40.11
N THR A 198 -12.00 -18.55 -40.31
CA THR A 198 -12.54 -19.35 -39.21
C THR A 198 -11.43 -20.10 -38.50
N GLN A 199 -10.49 -20.69 -39.25
CA GLN A 199 -9.31 -21.34 -38.70
C GLN A 199 -8.42 -20.35 -37.93
N LYS A 200 -8.01 -19.25 -38.57
CA LYS A 200 -7.19 -18.22 -37.92
C LYS A 200 -7.85 -17.60 -36.69
N GLN A 201 -9.17 -17.46 -36.71
CA GLN A 201 -9.92 -16.98 -35.55
C GLN A 201 -9.92 -18.01 -34.40
N SER A 202 -9.93 -19.31 -34.71
CA SER A 202 -9.76 -20.36 -33.71
C SER A 202 -8.35 -20.33 -33.10
N ASP A 203 -7.32 -20.27 -33.93
CA ASP A 203 -5.92 -20.22 -33.50
C ASP A 203 -5.67 -19.00 -32.59
N LEU A 204 -6.16 -17.82 -32.99
CA LEU A 204 -6.07 -16.59 -32.20
C LEU A 204 -6.77 -16.72 -30.84
N LYS A 205 -7.92 -17.39 -30.79
CA LYS A 205 -8.63 -17.64 -29.52
C LYS A 205 -7.85 -18.59 -28.62
N GLU A 206 -7.17 -19.59 -29.19
CA GLU A 206 -6.32 -20.50 -28.40
C GLU A 206 -5.11 -19.75 -27.81
N GLU A 207 -4.41 -18.97 -28.62
CA GLU A 207 -3.29 -18.15 -28.15
C GLU A 207 -3.73 -17.12 -27.12
N GLN A 208 -4.90 -16.48 -27.32
CA GLN A 208 -5.49 -15.58 -26.34
C GLN A 208 -5.73 -16.27 -24.98
N ARG A 209 -6.22 -17.51 -24.97
CA ARG A 209 -6.39 -18.29 -23.73
C ARG A 209 -5.05 -18.59 -23.06
N LYS A 210 -4.00 -18.93 -23.83
CA LYS A 210 -2.65 -19.16 -23.29
C LYS A 210 -2.10 -17.90 -22.61
N PHE A 211 -2.29 -16.74 -23.22
CA PHE A 211 -1.90 -15.46 -22.59
C PHE A 211 -2.70 -15.18 -21.33
N GLN A 212 -4.02 -15.38 -21.34
CA GLN A 212 -4.86 -15.18 -20.16
C GLN A 212 -4.44 -16.09 -18.99
N GLN A 213 -4.12 -17.36 -19.26
CA GLN A 213 -3.61 -18.28 -18.25
C GLN A 213 -2.27 -17.81 -17.66
N ARG A 214 -1.33 -17.37 -18.50
CA ARG A 214 -0.03 -16.85 -18.04
C ARG A 214 -0.17 -15.57 -17.22
N ILE A 215 -1.09 -14.68 -17.60
CA ILE A 215 -1.40 -13.47 -16.83
C ILE A 215 -1.88 -13.87 -15.43
N GLN A 216 -2.87 -14.76 -15.33
CA GLN A 216 -3.40 -15.21 -14.05
C GLN A 216 -2.34 -15.89 -13.17
N GLU A 217 -1.49 -16.73 -13.77
CA GLU A 217 -0.39 -17.38 -13.06
C GLU A 217 0.62 -16.36 -12.52
N ASN A 218 0.99 -15.37 -13.34
CA ASN A 218 1.92 -14.33 -12.92
C ASN A 218 1.31 -13.40 -11.87
N GLU A 219 0.03 -13.06 -11.95
CA GLU A 219 -0.68 -12.31 -10.91
C GLU A 219 -0.66 -13.05 -9.56
N LYS A 220 -0.86 -14.37 -9.58
CA LYS A 220 -0.73 -15.21 -8.38
C LYS A 220 0.69 -15.17 -7.80
N LYS A 221 1.70 -15.35 -8.65
CA LYS A 221 3.12 -15.28 -8.23
C LYS A 221 3.49 -13.92 -7.64
N VAL A 222 2.98 -12.83 -8.22
CA VAL A 222 3.19 -11.47 -7.68
C VAL A 222 2.57 -11.35 -6.29
N GLN A 223 1.38 -11.90 -6.07
CA GLN A 223 0.74 -11.86 -4.76
C GLN A 223 1.49 -12.69 -3.71
N GLU A 224 1.94 -13.89 -4.07
CA GLU A 224 2.78 -14.74 -3.22
C GLU A 224 4.09 -14.03 -2.84
N LEU A 225 4.73 -13.37 -3.81
CA LEU A 225 5.98 -12.63 -3.56
C LEU A 225 5.77 -11.43 -2.64
N LYS A 226 4.67 -10.68 -2.79
CA LYS A 226 4.31 -9.58 -1.88
C LYS A 226 4.16 -10.08 -0.44
N GLN A 227 3.46 -11.19 -0.24
CA GLN A 227 3.30 -11.79 1.09
C GLN A 227 4.64 -12.26 1.67
N ALA A 228 5.52 -12.83 0.85
CA ALA A 228 6.86 -13.23 1.27
C ALA A 228 7.70 -12.02 1.72
N VAL A 229 7.67 -10.92 0.96
CA VAL A 229 8.36 -9.67 1.30
C VAL A 229 7.83 -9.09 2.62
N ASP A 230 6.51 -9.03 2.81
CA ASP A 230 5.91 -8.53 4.05
C ASP A 230 6.27 -9.41 5.26
N THR A 231 6.34 -10.73 5.05
CA THR A 231 6.79 -11.67 6.09
C THR A 231 8.25 -11.46 6.45
N LEU A 232 9.11 -11.29 5.46
CA LEU A 232 10.53 -11.00 5.68
C LEU A 232 10.72 -9.68 6.44
N LYS A 233 9.99 -8.63 6.06
CA LYS A 233 10.02 -7.32 6.72
C LYS A 233 9.62 -7.43 8.20
N ARG A 234 8.52 -8.14 8.49
CA ARG A 234 8.08 -8.38 9.88
C ARG A 234 9.10 -9.20 10.67
N SER A 235 9.67 -10.23 10.06
CA SER A 235 10.71 -11.05 10.72
C SER A 235 11.97 -10.25 11.03
N ALA A 236 12.42 -9.39 10.11
CA ALA A 236 13.58 -8.53 10.34
C ALA A 236 13.31 -7.53 11.47
N GLN A 237 12.13 -6.91 11.49
CA GLN A 237 11.72 -5.99 12.54
C GLN A 237 11.66 -6.69 13.92
N ALA A 238 11.04 -7.88 13.99
CA ALA A 238 10.99 -8.65 15.23
C ALA A 238 12.39 -9.00 15.76
N ALA A 239 13.33 -9.34 14.88
CA ALA A 239 14.71 -9.61 15.28
C ALA A 239 15.42 -8.36 15.84
N VAL A 240 15.15 -7.18 15.29
CA VAL A 240 15.67 -5.91 15.82
C VAL A 240 15.08 -5.62 17.20
N GLU A 241 13.76 -5.75 17.36
CA GLU A 241 13.07 -5.53 18.63
C GLU A 241 13.56 -6.48 19.73
N ASP A 242 13.80 -7.76 19.38
CA ASP A 242 14.35 -8.73 20.32
C ASP A 242 15.77 -8.35 20.76
N ILE A 243 16.61 -7.86 19.84
CA ILE A 243 17.97 -7.39 20.16
C ILE A 243 17.88 -6.18 21.10
N GLU A 244 17.07 -5.17 20.76
CA GLU A 244 16.89 -3.97 21.57
C GLU A 244 16.40 -4.30 22.98
N ARG A 245 15.43 -5.23 23.09
CA ARG A 245 14.93 -5.71 24.38
C ARG A 245 16.02 -6.38 25.21
N ILE A 246 16.78 -7.31 24.63
CA ILE A 246 17.87 -8.02 25.32
C ILE A 246 18.94 -7.05 25.82
N PHE A 247 19.35 -6.08 24.99
CA PHE A 247 20.35 -5.09 25.40
C PHE A 247 19.81 -4.14 26.48
N THR A 248 18.53 -3.77 26.40
CA THR A 248 17.88 -2.96 27.45
C THR A 248 17.87 -3.70 28.79
N GLU A 249 17.49 -4.97 28.80
CA GLU A 249 17.51 -5.82 30.00
C GLU A 249 18.93 -5.96 30.59
N LEU A 250 19.93 -6.11 29.72
CA LEU A 250 21.34 -6.22 30.13
C LEU A 250 21.85 -4.91 30.74
N ILE A 251 21.58 -3.76 30.10
CA ILE A 251 21.95 -2.44 30.62
C ILE A 251 21.31 -2.24 32.00
N HIS A 252 20.01 -2.52 32.14
CA HIS A 252 19.32 -2.37 33.40
C HIS A 252 19.91 -3.25 34.52
N SER A 253 20.29 -4.50 34.20
CA SER A 253 20.95 -5.40 35.13
C SER A 253 22.31 -4.88 35.60
N ILE A 254 23.12 -4.35 34.66
CA ILE A 254 24.42 -3.76 34.97
C ILE A 254 24.25 -2.51 35.84
N GLU A 255 23.34 -1.61 35.48
CA GLU A 255 23.05 -0.40 36.25
C GLU A 255 22.62 -0.73 37.67
N LYS A 256 21.71 -1.69 37.83
CA LYS A 256 21.27 -2.18 39.15
C LYS A 256 22.45 -2.69 39.97
N LYS A 257 23.31 -3.53 39.37
CA LYS A 257 24.51 -4.05 40.04
C LYS A 257 25.50 -2.94 40.41
N CYS A 258 25.67 -1.93 39.56
CA CYS A 258 26.48 -0.77 39.88
C CYS A 258 25.92 0.03 41.07
N CYS A 259 24.60 0.19 41.17
CA CYS A 259 23.96 0.82 42.33
C CYS A 259 24.21 0.00 43.60
N GLU A 260 23.99 -1.33 43.56
CA GLU A 260 24.25 -2.22 44.70
C GLU A 260 25.70 -2.10 45.21
N VAL A 261 26.68 -2.07 44.31
CA VAL A 261 28.10 -1.91 44.68
C VAL A 261 28.39 -0.52 45.26
N LYS A 262 27.79 0.54 44.69
CA LYS A 262 27.95 1.90 45.22
C LYS A 262 27.43 2.01 46.65
N GLU A 263 26.25 1.46 46.93
CA GLU A 263 25.68 1.47 48.28
C GLU A 263 26.56 0.70 49.26
N LEU A 264 27.08 -0.48 48.88
CA LEU A 264 28.04 -1.21 49.72
C LEU A 264 29.30 -0.40 50.05
N ILE A 265 29.84 0.35 49.08
CA ILE A 265 30.98 1.23 49.31
C ILE A 265 30.61 2.36 50.28
N ARG A 266 29.42 2.96 50.14
CA ARG A 266 28.92 4.02 51.04
C ARG A 266 28.68 3.52 52.45
N ASP A 267 28.14 2.31 52.61
CA ASP A 267 27.94 1.68 53.91
C ASP A 267 29.29 1.40 54.59
N GLN A 268 30.27 0.88 53.85
CA GLN A 268 31.61 0.65 54.38
C GLN A 268 32.32 1.97 54.74
N GLU A 269 32.21 2.99 53.87
CA GLU A 269 32.72 4.34 54.13
C GLU A 269 32.15 4.88 55.45
N LYS A 270 30.83 4.76 55.66
CA LYS A 270 30.17 5.20 56.88
C LYS A 270 30.67 4.47 58.12
N ILE A 271 30.84 3.15 58.05
CA ILE A 271 31.34 2.35 59.19
C ILE A 271 32.76 2.78 59.57
N GLU A 272 33.66 2.91 58.58
CA GLU A 272 35.04 3.32 58.84
C GLU A 272 35.12 4.77 59.34
N LEU A 273 34.29 5.67 58.81
CA LEU A 273 34.19 7.06 59.29
C LEU A 273 33.72 7.12 60.74
N SER A 274 32.62 6.44 61.10
CA SER A 274 32.14 6.43 62.49
C SER A 274 33.15 5.82 63.47
N ARG A 275 33.93 4.82 63.02
CA ARG A 275 35.03 4.29 63.81
C ARG A 275 36.15 5.31 64.02
N ALA A 276 36.51 6.05 62.97
CA ALA A 276 37.53 7.09 63.05
C ALA A 276 37.08 8.27 63.93
N GLU A 277 35.82 8.70 63.81
CA GLU A 277 35.19 9.71 64.67
C GLU A 277 35.24 9.29 66.14
N GLY A 278 34.84 8.06 66.47
CA GLY A 278 34.90 7.58 67.86
C GLY A 278 36.33 7.54 68.45
N LEU A 279 37.36 7.29 67.62
CA LEU A 279 38.76 7.38 68.05
C LEU A 279 39.20 8.85 68.26
N LEU A 280 38.73 9.77 67.42
CA LEU A 280 38.98 11.20 67.60
C LEU A 280 38.38 11.70 68.91
N ASP A 281 37.12 11.36 69.18
CA ASP A 281 36.43 11.74 70.42
C ASP A 281 37.17 11.22 71.67
N GLN A 282 37.68 9.98 71.63
CA GLN A 282 38.49 9.41 72.71
C GLN A 282 39.78 10.20 72.95
N LEU A 283 40.51 10.52 71.88
CA LEU A 283 41.75 11.28 71.97
C LEU A 283 41.50 12.71 72.46
N GLU A 284 40.42 13.36 72.01
CA GLU A 284 40.04 14.69 72.48
C GLU A 284 39.71 14.69 73.98
N GLN A 285 38.97 13.68 74.46
CA GLN A 285 38.67 13.51 75.88
C GLN A 285 39.93 13.27 76.71
N GLU A 286 40.85 12.43 76.25
CA GLU A 286 42.15 12.22 76.89
C GLU A 286 42.96 13.51 76.97
N ILE A 287 43.04 14.28 75.88
CA ILE A 287 43.72 15.58 75.86
C ILE A 287 43.08 16.54 76.88
N ALA A 288 41.75 16.58 76.96
CA ALA A 288 41.04 17.42 77.93
C ALA A 288 41.34 17.01 79.38
N ASP A 289 41.35 15.70 79.67
CA ASP A 289 41.70 15.18 81.00
C ASP A 289 43.17 15.45 81.36
N PHE A 290 44.09 15.31 80.40
CA PHE A 290 45.49 15.66 80.60
C PHE A 290 45.66 17.15 80.87
N LYS A 291 44.99 18.04 80.11
CA LYS A 291 45.01 19.49 80.36
C LYS A 291 44.46 19.86 81.75
N ARG A 292 43.40 19.17 82.21
CA ARG A 292 42.86 19.37 83.57
C ARG A 292 43.90 18.99 84.62
N ARG A 293 44.47 17.78 84.54
CA ARG A 293 45.49 17.30 85.48
C ARG A 293 46.74 18.18 85.47
N ASP A 294 47.17 18.64 84.29
CA ASP A 294 48.28 19.59 84.15
C ASP A 294 48.02 20.89 84.91
N THR A 295 46.82 21.46 84.77
CA THR A 295 46.41 22.67 85.51
C THR A 295 46.35 22.44 87.02
N GLU A 296 45.82 21.29 87.48
CA GLU A 296 45.77 20.91 88.90
C GLU A 296 47.18 20.76 89.49
N MET A 297 48.10 20.14 88.75
CA MET A 297 49.51 20.00 89.16
C MET A 297 50.22 21.36 89.23
N GLU A 298 49.99 22.25 88.25
CA GLU A 298 50.54 23.61 88.25
C GLU A 298 50.04 24.37 89.49
N GLN A 299 48.73 24.32 89.80
CA GLN A 299 48.17 24.95 91.00
C GLN A 299 48.75 24.39 92.30
N LEU A 300 48.91 23.07 92.40
CA LEU A 300 49.52 22.42 93.56
C LEU A 300 50.97 22.86 93.75
N SER A 301 51.73 23.05 92.66
CA SER A 301 53.13 23.50 92.71
C SER A 301 53.31 24.91 93.28
N HIS A 302 52.28 25.77 93.15
CA HIS A 302 52.25 27.13 93.70
C HIS A 302 51.63 27.22 95.10
N THR A 303 51.31 26.09 95.75
CA THR A 303 50.70 26.07 97.08
C THR A 303 51.75 26.26 98.20
N GLU A 304 51.54 27.20 99.11
CA GLU A 304 52.43 27.46 100.25
C GLU A 304 52.26 26.45 101.43
N ASP A 305 51.16 25.67 101.45
CA ASP A 305 50.92 24.63 102.44
C ASP A 305 51.73 23.36 102.15
N HIS A 306 52.87 23.24 102.81
CA HIS A 306 53.79 22.11 102.67
C HIS A 306 53.18 20.75 103.05
N ILE A 307 52.21 20.70 103.96
CA ILE A 307 51.59 19.44 104.38
C ILE A 307 50.60 18.97 103.30
N HIS A 308 49.75 19.88 102.82
CA HIS A 308 48.82 19.60 101.73
C HIS A 308 49.54 19.16 100.46
N PHE A 309 50.64 19.86 100.10
CA PHE A 309 51.49 19.46 98.97
C PHE A 309 51.96 18.02 99.10
N LEU A 310 52.61 17.66 100.23
CA LEU A 310 53.16 16.31 100.44
C LEU A 310 52.09 15.22 100.51
N GLN A 311 50.90 15.51 101.08
CA GLN A 311 49.78 14.55 101.14
C GLN A 311 49.22 14.24 99.74
N VAL A 312 49.04 15.25 98.90
CA VAL A 312 48.51 15.08 97.55
C VAL A 312 49.55 14.46 96.61
N THR A 313 50.82 14.89 96.66
CA THR A 313 51.88 14.32 95.80
C THR A 313 52.14 12.84 96.07
N ASN A 314 52.06 12.41 97.34
CA ASN A 314 52.20 10.99 97.70
C ASN A 314 51.05 10.12 97.18
N SER A 315 49.88 10.74 96.94
CA SER A 315 48.67 10.08 96.42
C SER A 315 48.62 10.05 94.88
N VAL A 316 49.22 11.04 94.20
CA VAL A 316 49.31 11.12 92.72
C VAL A 316 50.41 10.19 92.17
N SER A 317 51.45 9.91 92.94
CA SER A 317 52.58 9.05 92.53
C SER A 317 52.20 7.58 92.29
N THR A 318 51.01 7.15 92.70
CA THR A 318 50.55 5.74 92.62
C THR A 318 49.59 5.47 91.45
N THR A 319 49.13 6.49 90.72
CA THR A 319 48.32 6.27 89.51
C THR A 319 49.24 6.01 88.32
N GLU A 320 49.24 4.77 87.83
CA GLU A 320 50.00 4.34 86.65
C GLU A 320 49.78 5.29 85.46
N LYS A 321 50.88 5.63 84.76
CA LYS A 321 50.83 6.38 83.50
C LYS A 321 49.99 5.60 82.48
N PRO A 322 48.99 6.22 81.83
CA PRO A 322 48.35 5.60 80.68
C PRO A 322 49.45 5.30 79.64
N ALA A 323 49.55 4.04 79.22
CA ALA A 323 50.44 3.67 78.13
C ALA A 323 50.06 4.49 76.88
N PRO A 324 51.02 5.02 76.10
CA PRO A 324 50.69 5.75 74.89
C PRO A 324 49.90 4.82 73.96
N HIS A 325 48.67 5.19 73.66
CA HIS A 325 47.87 4.50 72.66
C HIS A 325 48.64 4.59 71.32
N GLN A 326 49.23 3.47 70.87
CA GLN A 326 49.69 3.37 69.50
C GLN A 326 48.43 3.44 68.63
N VAL A 327 48.12 4.63 68.12
CA VAL A 327 47.15 4.80 67.05
C VAL A 327 47.73 4.10 65.83
N SER A 328 47.49 2.80 65.72
CA SER A 328 47.69 2.08 64.47
C SER A 328 46.72 2.72 63.49
N MET A 329 47.25 3.57 62.62
CA MET A 329 46.51 4.26 61.57
C MET A 329 46.06 3.21 60.54
N CYS A 330 45.01 2.45 60.88
CA CYS A 330 44.41 1.43 60.02
C CYS A 330 43.55 2.04 58.91
N LEU A 331 43.62 3.37 58.70
CA LEU A 331 43.15 4.05 57.50
C LEU A 331 44.09 3.76 56.32
N SER A 332 44.45 2.50 56.10
CA SER A 332 45.19 2.12 54.91
C SER A 332 44.21 2.11 53.73
N LYS A 333 44.66 2.63 52.58
CA LYS A 333 43.94 2.61 51.28
C LYS A 333 43.41 1.22 50.88
N SER A 334 43.81 0.16 51.60
CA SER A 334 43.41 -1.23 51.40
C SER A 334 41.99 -1.58 51.88
N SER A 335 41.31 -0.76 52.68
CA SER A 335 39.96 -1.11 53.20
C SER A 335 38.91 -1.26 52.10
N PHE A 336 39.12 -0.62 50.94
CA PHE A 336 38.26 -0.74 49.75
C PHE A 336 38.80 -1.70 48.69
N SER A 337 39.92 -2.40 48.95
CA SER A 337 40.56 -3.31 47.99
C SER A 337 40.10 -4.77 48.11
N GLN A 338 38.99 -5.05 48.81
CA GLN A 338 38.49 -6.41 48.89
C GLN A 338 37.97 -6.91 47.52
N PRO A 339 38.19 -8.18 47.17
CA PRO A 339 37.67 -8.75 45.94
C PRO A 339 36.15 -8.68 45.96
N LEU A 340 35.58 -8.36 44.81
CA LEU A 340 34.15 -8.38 44.57
C LEU A 340 33.54 -9.71 45.06
N PRO A 341 32.28 -9.69 45.56
CA PRO A 341 31.67 -10.85 46.21
C PRO A 341 31.67 -12.10 45.29
N PRO A 342 31.68 -13.33 45.88
CA PRO A 342 31.79 -14.57 45.13
C PRO A 342 30.66 -14.69 44.10
N GLY A 343 30.99 -14.63 42.81
CA GLY A 343 30.03 -14.59 41.70
C GLY A 343 30.43 -13.66 40.55
N TRP A 344 31.43 -12.78 40.77
CA TRP A 344 32.03 -11.94 39.74
C TRP A 344 33.06 -12.71 38.89
N ASP A 345 32.63 -13.81 38.26
CA ASP A 345 33.36 -14.36 37.14
C ASP A 345 32.94 -13.60 35.88
N GLY A 346 33.82 -12.74 35.36
CA GLY A 346 33.70 -12.09 34.04
C GLY A 346 33.74 -13.08 32.85
N ARG A 347 33.30 -14.33 33.07
CA ARG A 347 33.42 -15.48 32.18
C ARG A 347 32.14 -16.34 32.17
N ARG A 348 30.97 -15.73 32.37
CA ARG A 348 29.69 -16.35 32.04
C ARG A 348 29.03 -15.58 30.89
N SER A 349 29.47 -15.91 29.68
CA SER A 349 28.73 -15.60 28.46
C SER A 349 27.30 -16.17 28.61
N PRO A 350 26.26 -15.44 28.18
CA PRO A 350 24.95 -16.05 28.07
C PRO A 350 25.03 -17.21 27.08
N THR A 351 24.71 -18.42 27.54
CA THR A 351 24.54 -19.59 26.68
C THR A 351 23.55 -19.24 25.57
N ARG A 352 24.07 -19.22 24.34
CA ARG A 352 23.33 -19.06 23.09
C ARG A 352 22.27 -20.17 22.99
N PRO A 353 20.99 -19.89 22.69
CA PRO A 353 20.12 -20.92 22.13
C PRO A 353 20.68 -21.31 20.77
N ALA A 354 20.83 -22.61 20.53
CA ALA A 354 21.30 -23.14 19.26
C ALA A 354 20.30 -22.80 18.15
N VAL A 355 20.71 -21.94 17.21
CA VAL A 355 20.04 -21.79 15.91
C VAL A 355 21.03 -22.24 14.85
N SER A 356 20.71 -23.36 14.21
CA SER A 356 21.41 -23.97 13.11
C SER A 356 21.28 -23.12 11.84
N SER A 357 22.39 -22.58 11.31
CA SER A 357 22.70 -22.56 9.87
C SER A 357 23.97 -21.78 9.54
N GLY A 358 24.87 -22.44 8.81
CA GLY A 358 25.62 -21.89 7.67
C GLY A 358 26.55 -20.69 7.86
N LEU A 359 27.86 -20.99 7.95
CA LEU A 359 28.98 -20.26 7.34
C LEU A 359 28.98 -18.72 7.44
N HIS A 360 29.79 -18.16 8.35
CA HIS A 360 30.89 -17.22 8.07
C HIS A 360 31.65 -16.93 9.38
N SER A 361 32.99 -16.90 9.32
CA SER A 361 33.88 -16.69 10.48
C SER A 361 33.66 -15.33 11.16
N PRO A 362 33.71 -15.22 12.50
CA PRO A 362 33.65 -13.94 13.18
C PRO A 362 35.05 -13.31 13.29
N ARG A 363 35.21 -12.07 12.80
CA ARG A 363 36.28 -11.18 13.24
C ARG A 363 35.90 -10.55 14.60
N PRO A 364 36.86 -10.21 15.48
CA PRO A 364 36.56 -9.74 16.83
C PRO A 364 35.94 -8.34 16.82
N TRP A 365 34.83 -8.20 17.54
CA TRP A 365 34.17 -6.92 17.82
C TRP A 365 34.93 -6.16 18.92
N TYR A 366 36.04 -5.52 18.54
CA TYR A 366 36.64 -4.44 19.34
C TYR A 366 36.86 -3.25 18.40
N SER A 367 35.87 -2.36 18.30
CA SER A 367 36.06 -0.95 17.81
C SER A 367 34.77 -0.13 17.61
N LEU A 368 33.55 -0.62 17.89
CA LEU A 368 32.32 0.12 17.56
C LEU A 368 31.61 0.80 18.75
N CYS A 369 32.33 1.17 19.81
CA CYS A 369 31.74 1.89 20.96
C CYS A 369 32.15 3.37 21.04
N SER A 370 32.61 4.00 19.95
CA SER A 370 33.03 5.42 19.97
C SER A 370 32.29 6.34 18.99
N SER A 371 31.17 5.93 18.38
CA SER A 371 30.52 6.78 17.37
C SER A 371 28.99 6.93 17.44
N MET A 372 28.31 6.51 18.52
CA MET A 372 26.84 6.67 18.64
C MET A 372 26.38 7.65 19.73
N CYS A 373 27.27 8.44 20.32
CA CYS A 373 26.91 9.65 21.06
C CYS A 373 27.17 10.86 20.18
N CYS A 374 26.24 11.20 19.28
CA CYS A 374 25.94 12.54 18.76
C CYS A 374 25.03 12.43 17.53
N ARG A 375 23.71 12.55 17.73
CA ARG A 375 22.73 13.25 16.87
C ARG A 375 21.32 12.98 17.39
N VAL A 376 20.91 13.80 18.34
CA VAL A 376 19.51 14.13 18.59
C VAL A 376 19.36 15.61 18.22
N ASP A 377 18.20 15.93 17.66
CA ASP A 377 17.72 17.25 17.18
C ASP A 377 18.19 17.73 15.81
N GLU A 378 17.35 17.48 14.80
CA GLU A 378 16.71 18.54 13.99
C GLU A 378 15.76 17.89 12.98
N SER A 379 14.44 17.96 13.22
CA SER A 379 13.38 18.02 12.20
C SER A 379 11.99 18.16 12.85
N ARG A 380 11.71 19.35 13.38
CA ARG A 380 10.37 19.95 13.34
C ARG A 380 10.52 21.27 12.60
N HIS A 381 10.04 21.34 11.37
CA HIS A 381 9.29 22.44 10.74
C HIS A 381 8.71 21.92 9.42
#